data_AF-A0A559NR37-F1
#
_entry.id   AF-A0A559NR37-F1
#
_cell.length_a   1.000
_cell.length_b   1.000
_cell.length_c   1.000
_cell.angle_alpha   90.00
_cell.angle_beta   90.00
_cell.angle_gamma   90.00
#
_symmetry.space_group_name_H-M   'P 1'
#
loop_
_entity.id
_entity.type
_entity.pdbx_description
1 polymer ?
#
loop_
_entity_poly.entity_id
_entity_poly.type
_entity_poly.pdbx_seq_one_letter_code
_entity_poly.pdbx_strand_id
1 'polypeptide(L)'
;MNRELIVRSSSQAVDFALLKDGKLTELHKEENSNDFSVGDIFLAKIRKPVTGLNAAFVNVGYEKDAFLHYHDLGPQLSSMLKFIKQVSTGKLKDYSLKNFPFETDIDKNGVITDVIKANQSLLVQIVKEPISTKGPRISSELSIAGRYLVMVPFSERVSVSQKIGSKEEKDRLKRLVKSIKPKGFGVIIRTVAEGQKVAELDKDLENLLAKWTAMCKKLYRAQTPSKVFVELNRASSILRDVFNDSFTGIHVDDATLYNEIKEYVAEIAPAKESIVKHYDSNVPIFEKFGIERQIKTSFGRTATMSKGAYLIIEHTEALHVVDVNSGNRSNKAKNQEDTALEVNLLAASEIARQLRLRDMGGIIVVDFIDMVKSQHRKKLFEHLRDEMKDDRAKHKILPPSKFGLIQITRQRVRPEMNIKTTEEDPNQTGKEVEAPIVLIDKITVDLEKLLKGPAKDNSITLNIHPFIAAYITKGFPSLRTKWFLEYKRWIKIQPRDAYTYLEYRFKNKDGKTIY
;
A
#
# COMPACT_ATOMS: atom_id res chain seq x y z
N MET A 1 -8.44 17.38 1.22
CA MET A 1 -7.61 16.36 0.54
C MET A 1 -8.58 15.39 -0.10
N ASN A 2 -8.49 15.21 -1.40
CA ASN A 2 -9.37 14.34 -2.17
C ASN A 2 -8.69 12.99 -2.35
N ARG A 3 -9.41 11.90 -2.10
CA ARG A 3 -8.95 10.53 -2.34
C ARG A 3 -9.73 9.90 -3.47
N GLU A 4 -9.03 9.17 -4.33
CA GLU A 4 -9.65 8.42 -5.41
C GLU A 4 -9.06 7.02 -5.49
N LEU A 5 -9.90 6.02 -5.78
CA LEU A 5 -9.46 4.65 -6.07
C LEU A 5 -9.71 4.37 -7.55
N ILE A 6 -8.65 4.05 -8.28
CA ILE A 6 -8.72 3.69 -9.69
C ILE A 6 -8.40 2.20 -9.82
N VAL A 7 -9.33 1.44 -10.39
CA VAL A 7 -9.24 -0.01 -10.54
C VAL A 7 -9.18 -0.32 -12.03
N ARG A 8 -8.10 -0.97 -12.45
CA ARG A 8 -7.90 -1.45 -13.81
C ARG A 8 -7.90 -2.96 -13.81
N SER A 9 -8.82 -3.57 -14.53
CA SER A 9 -8.88 -5.02 -14.73
C SER A 9 -8.24 -5.43 -16.05
N SER A 10 -7.52 -6.55 -16.03
CA SER A 10 -6.98 -7.20 -17.22
C SER A 10 -7.18 -8.71 -17.12
N SER A 11 -6.94 -9.44 -18.21
CA SER A 11 -7.09 -10.90 -18.23
C SER A 11 -6.18 -11.63 -17.24
N GLN A 12 -5.05 -11.04 -16.84
CA GLN A 12 -4.06 -11.66 -15.97
C GLN A 12 -4.08 -11.11 -14.54
N ALA A 13 -4.51 -9.87 -14.36
CA ALA A 13 -4.43 -9.20 -13.06
C ALA A 13 -5.39 -8.02 -12.94
N VAL A 14 -5.67 -7.63 -11.71
CA VAL A 14 -6.36 -6.38 -11.36
C VAL A 14 -5.39 -5.46 -10.64
N ASP A 15 -5.24 -4.24 -11.15
CA ASP A 15 -4.43 -3.18 -10.55
C ASP A 15 -5.32 -2.20 -9.77
N PHE A 16 -4.88 -1.79 -8.59
CA PHE A 16 -5.57 -0.83 -7.72
C PHE A 16 -4.63 0.32 -7.40
N ALA A 17 -4.97 1.52 -7.87
CA ALA A 17 -4.20 2.74 -7.64
C ALA A 17 -4.96 3.67 -6.70
N LEU A 18 -4.38 3.98 -5.55
CA LEU A 18 -4.93 4.95 -4.59
C LEU A 18 -4.28 6.32 -4.81
N LEU A 19 -5.10 7.30 -5.17
CA LEU A 19 -4.67 8.68 -5.37
C LEU A 19 -5.02 9.55 -4.16
N LYS A 20 -4.15 10.51 -3.87
CA LYS A 20 -4.38 11.61 -2.94
C LYS A 20 -4.06 12.92 -3.65
N ASP A 21 -5.07 13.75 -3.86
CA ASP A 21 -4.97 15.00 -4.61
C ASP A 21 -4.31 14.80 -6.00
N GLY A 22 -4.71 13.73 -6.70
CA GLY A 22 -4.17 13.32 -8.00
C GLY A 22 -2.79 12.63 -7.98
N LYS A 23 -2.12 12.58 -6.82
CA LYS A 23 -0.84 11.88 -6.68
C LYS A 23 -1.03 10.42 -6.29
N LEU A 24 -0.34 9.51 -6.98
CA LEU A 24 -0.31 8.09 -6.67
C LEU A 24 0.37 7.84 -5.32
N THR A 25 -0.36 7.24 -4.38
CA THR A 25 0.12 7.00 -3.02
C THR A 25 0.32 5.52 -2.70
N GLU A 26 -0.49 4.66 -3.29
CA GLU A 26 -0.34 3.21 -3.19
C GLU A 26 -0.72 2.59 -4.54
N LEU A 27 -0.02 1.52 -4.91
CA LEU A 27 -0.32 0.71 -6.09
C LEU A 27 -0.29 -0.75 -5.67
N HIS A 28 -1.39 -1.45 -5.92
CA HIS A 28 -1.52 -2.87 -5.61
C HIS A 28 -1.82 -3.61 -6.91
N LYS A 29 -1.26 -4.81 -7.06
CA LYS A 29 -1.58 -5.72 -8.15
C LYS A 29 -2.01 -7.06 -7.57
N GLU A 30 -3.12 -7.58 -8.06
CA GLU A 30 -3.65 -8.90 -7.72
C GLU A 30 -3.67 -9.75 -8.98
N GLU A 31 -2.94 -10.86 -8.98
CA GLU A 31 -2.93 -11.79 -10.10
C GLU A 31 -4.14 -12.74 -10.01
N ASN A 32 -4.80 -12.98 -11.15
CA ASN A 32 -6.02 -13.78 -11.23
C ASN A 32 -5.82 -15.27 -10.88
N SER A 33 -4.57 -15.73 -10.71
CA SER A 33 -4.21 -17.12 -10.43
C SER A 33 -4.19 -17.49 -8.94
N ASN A 34 -4.29 -16.51 -8.03
CA ASN A 34 -4.14 -16.78 -6.60
C ASN A 34 -5.47 -17.13 -5.93
N ASP A 35 -5.75 -18.44 -5.84
CA ASP A 35 -6.81 -19.01 -5.00
C ASP A 35 -6.59 -18.81 -3.48
N PHE A 36 -5.55 -18.09 -3.06
CA PHE A 36 -5.20 -17.86 -1.67
C PHE A 36 -5.07 -16.37 -1.39
N SER A 37 -6.09 -15.79 -0.76
CA SER A 37 -6.05 -14.40 -0.29
C SER A 37 -5.76 -14.33 1.20
N VAL A 38 -4.99 -13.31 1.64
CA VAL A 38 -4.84 -13.01 3.07
C VAL A 38 -6.22 -12.79 3.69
N GLY A 39 -6.54 -13.52 4.75
CA GLY A 39 -7.84 -13.49 5.41
C GLY A 39 -8.73 -14.71 5.12
N ASP A 40 -8.50 -15.44 4.02
CA ASP A 40 -9.21 -16.68 3.71
C ASP A 40 -9.05 -17.69 4.86
N ILE A 41 -10.14 -18.40 5.19
CA ILE A 41 -10.15 -19.46 6.21
C ILE A 41 -10.43 -20.79 5.55
N PHE A 42 -9.56 -21.76 5.85
CA PHE A 42 -9.65 -23.13 5.37
C PHE A 42 -9.91 -24.08 6.52
N LEU A 43 -10.76 -25.08 6.29
CA LEU A 43 -10.72 -26.31 7.06
C LEU A 43 -9.62 -27.19 6.45
N ALA A 44 -8.51 -27.31 7.17
CA ALA A 44 -7.28 -27.90 6.67
C ALA A 44 -6.87 -29.12 7.50
N LYS A 45 -5.88 -29.87 7.01
CA LYS A 45 -5.38 -31.09 7.65
C LYS A 45 -3.89 -30.96 7.94
N ILE A 46 -3.50 -31.20 9.19
CA ILE A 46 -2.10 -31.23 9.59
C ILE A 46 -1.42 -32.41 8.90
N ARG A 47 -0.37 -32.15 8.12
CA ARG A 47 0.49 -33.21 7.60
C ARG A 47 1.44 -33.71 8.66
N LYS A 48 2.25 -32.80 9.21
CA LYS A 48 3.34 -33.16 10.11
C LYS A 48 3.67 -32.03 11.09
N PRO A 49 3.51 -32.25 12.40
CA PRO A 49 4.14 -31.43 13.43
C PRO A 49 5.66 -31.69 13.46
N VAL A 50 6.45 -30.65 13.69
CA VAL A 50 7.92 -30.69 13.71
C VAL A 50 8.43 -29.95 14.94
N THR A 51 8.93 -30.70 15.93
CA THR A 51 9.42 -30.17 17.21
C THR A 51 10.58 -29.18 17.02
N GLY A 52 11.53 -29.47 16.13
CA GLY A 52 12.70 -28.61 15.92
C GLY A 52 12.40 -27.19 15.42
N LEU A 53 11.22 -26.98 14.81
CA LEU A 53 10.75 -25.66 14.38
C LEU A 53 9.65 -25.09 15.28
N ASN A 54 9.25 -25.85 16.31
CA ASN A 54 8.02 -25.66 17.09
C ASN A 54 6.82 -25.26 16.19
N ALA A 55 6.62 -26.00 15.11
CA ALA A 55 5.67 -25.66 14.04
C ALA A 55 5.08 -26.92 13.39
N ALA A 56 4.07 -26.75 12.55
CA ALA A 56 3.47 -27.81 11.75
C ALA A 56 3.30 -27.39 10.29
N PHE A 57 3.46 -28.38 9.40
CA PHE A 57 3.08 -28.27 8.00
C PHE A 57 1.63 -28.71 7.82
N VAL A 58 0.84 -27.85 7.18
CA VAL A 58 -0.61 -28.02 7.04
C VAL A 58 -0.99 -28.00 5.57
N ASN A 59 -1.73 -29.01 5.13
CA ASN A 59 -2.26 -29.05 3.77
C ASN A 59 -3.49 -28.15 3.67
N VAL A 60 -3.35 -27.05 2.93
CA VAL A 60 -4.42 -26.09 2.61
C VAL A 60 -4.90 -26.16 1.15
N GLY A 61 -4.37 -27.11 0.37
CA GLY A 61 -4.69 -27.26 -1.06
C GLY A 61 -3.75 -26.54 -2.02
N TYR A 62 -2.71 -25.87 -1.50
CA TYR A 62 -1.63 -25.29 -2.31
C TYR A 62 -0.55 -26.34 -2.60
N GLU A 63 0.24 -26.14 -3.66
CA GLU A 63 1.32 -27.08 -4.07
C GLU A 63 2.36 -27.31 -2.96
N LYS A 64 2.61 -26.28 -2.15
CA LYS A 64 3.46 -26.36 -0.95
C LYS A 64 2.61 -26.28 0.32
N ASP A 65 2.95 -27.09 1.31
CA ASP A 65 2.27 -27.04 2.60
C ASP A 65 2.44 -25.67 3.27
N ALA A 66 1.38 -25.25 3.96
CA ALA A 66 1.37 -24.04 4.74
C ALA A 66 2.16 -24.22 6.05
N PHE A 67 2.79 -23.13 6.51
CA PHE A 67 3.56 -23.12 7.75
C PHE A 67 2.73 -22.52 8.90
N LEU A 68 2.52 -23.32 9.96
CA LEU A 68 1.83 -22.93 11.20
C LEU A 68 2.78 -23.02 12.39
N HIS A 69 3.17 -21.89 12.96
CA HIS A 69 4.03 -21.86 14.15
C HIS A 69 3.21 -22.03 15.43
N TYR A 70 3.81 -22.56 16.51
CA TYR A 70 3.15 -22.77 17.80
C TYR A 70 2.43 -21.53 18.34
N HIS A 71 3.07 -20.38 18.26
CA HIS A 71 2.51 -19.11 18.74
C HIS A 71 1.35 -18.59 17.87
N ASP A 72 1.17 -19.13 16.66
CA ASP A 72 0.04 -18.80 15.78
C ASP A 72 -1.14 -19.77 16.00
N LEU A 73 -1.08 -20.69 16.98
CA LEU A 73 -2.20 -21.58 17.33
C LEU A 73 -3.31 -20.85 18.09
N GLY A 74 -2.94 -19.83 18.87
CA GLY A 74 -3.82 -19.15 19.82
C GLY A 74 -4.04 -19.95 21.11
N PRO A 75 -4.32 -19.28 22.24
CA PRO A 75 -4.47 -19.93 23.54
C PRO A 75 -5.66 -20.91 23.59
N GLN A 76 -6.72 -20.61 22.84
CA GLN A 76 -8.00 -21.34 22.87
C GLN A 76 -8.11 -22.42 21.78
N LEU A 77 -6.98 -22.94 21.29
CA LEU A 77 -6.94 -23.99 20.28
C LEU A 77 -7.76 -25.23 20.68
N SER A 78 -7.66 -25.69 21.93
CA SER A 78 -8.40 -26.85 22.43
C SER A 78 -9.92 -26.68 22.29
N SER A 79 -10.43 -25.49 22.63
CA SER A 79 -11.83 -25.10 22.44
C SER A 79 -12.23 -25.12 20.95
N MET A 80 -11.38 -24.56 20.08
CA MET A 80 -11.62 -24.55 18.64
C MET A 80 -11.70 -25.97 18.07
N LEU A 81 -10.78 -26.86 18.44
CA LEU A 81 -10.76 -28.25 17.97
C LEU A 81 -12.02 -29.02 18.40
N LYS A 82 -12.46 -28.82 19.65
CA LYS A 82 -13.71 -29.38 20.17
C LYS A 82 -14.92 -28.84 19.40
N PHE A 83 -14.97 -27.53 19.16
CA PHE A 83 -16.02 -26.88 18.39
C PHE A 83 -16.12 -27.46 16.98
N ILE A 84 -15.00 -27.50 16.24
CA ILE A 84 -14.93 -28.05 14.88
C ILE A 84 -15.45 -29.49 14.86
N LYS A 85 -15.02 -30.34 15.80
CA LYS A 85 -15.47 -31.73 15.89
C LYS A 85 -16.98 -31.85 16.12
N GLN A 86 -17.57 -31.01 16.97
CA GLN A 86 -19.00 -31.04 17.25
C GLN A 86 -19.82 -30.50 16.07
N VAL A 87 -19.35 -29.45 15.39
CA VAL A 87 -20.01 -28.91 14.20
C VAL A 87 -19.93 -29.88 13.02
N SER A 88 -18.73 -30.44 12.74
CA SER A 88 -18.53 -31.33 11.59
C SER A 88 -19.34 -32.62 11.69
N THR A 89 -19.58 -33.11 12.91
CA THR A 89 -20.44 -34.28 13.20
C THR A 89 -21.93 -33.94 13.31
N GLY A 90 -22.30 -32.65 13.27
CA GLY A 90 -23.68 -32.19 13.42
C GLY A 90 -24.23 -32.23 14.85
N LYS A 91 -23.39 -32.52 15.85
CA LYS A 91 -23.76 -32.48 17.28
C LYS A 91 -24.05 -31.06 17.76
N LEU A 92 -23.37 -30.07 17.19
CA LEU A 92 -23.59 -28.65 17.47
C LEU A 92 -24.20 -27.96 16.25
N LYS A 93 -25.40 -27.42 16.40
CA LYS A 93 -26.11 -26.62 15.38
C LYS A 93 -26.23 -25.15 15.74
N ASP A 94 -26.02 -24.81 17.01
CA ASP A 94 -25.92 -23.43 17.47
C ASP A 94 -24.46 -22.99 17.39
N TYR A 95 -24.18 -22.04 16.50
CA TYR A 95 -22.84 -21.47 16.31
C TYR A 95 -22.59 -20.24 17.17
N SER A 96 -23.58 -19.83 17.98
CA SER A 96 -23.41 -18.80 19.00
C SER A 96 -22.61 -19.42 20.16
N LEU A 97 -21.38 -18.96 20.35
CA LEU A 97 -20.46 -19.47 21.40
C LEU A 97 -20.96 -19.18 22.84
N LYS A 98 -22.20 -18.71 23.01
CA LYS A 98 -22.80 -18.25 24.26
C LYS A 98 -22.85 -19.34 25.33
N ASN A 99 -23.17 -20.57 24.94
CA ASN A 99 -23.30 -21.73 25.83
C ASN A 99 -22.24 -22.80 25.55
N PHE A 100 -21.20 -22.47 24.77
CA PHE A 100 -20.17 -23.42 24.41
C PHE A 100 -19.17 -23.58 25.58
N PRO A 101 -18.89 -24.81 26.06
CA PRO A 101 -17.96 -25.04 27.16
C PRO A 101 -16.51 -24.95 26.66
N PHE A 102 -15.85 -23.85 27.02
CA PHE A 102 -14.44 -23.58 26.75
C PHE A 102 -13.51 -24.53 27.51
N GLU A 103 -12.45 -24.96 26.83
CA GLU A 103 -11.34 -25.70 27.39
C GLU A 103 -10.28 -24.75 27.98
N THR A 104 -9.35 -25.31 28.75
CA THR A 104 -8.21 -24.56 29.28
C THR A 104 -7.29 -24.08 28.17
N ASP A 105 -6.67 -22.93 28.39
CA ASP A 105 -5.65 -22.41 27.49
C ASP A 105 -4.50 -23.41 27.33
N ILE A 106 -3.96 -23.51 26.11
CA ILE A 106 -2.71 -24.22 25.87
C ILE A 106 -1.54 -23.45 26.52
N ASP A 107 -0.49 -24.17 26.92
CA ASP A 107 0.71 -23.53 27.48
C ASP A 107 1.31 -22.57 26.45
N LYS A 108 1.68 -21.36 26.86
CA LYS A 108 2.33 -20.40 25.96
C LYS A 108 3.73 -20.84 25.53
N ASN A 109 4.42 -21.62 26.37
CA ASN A 109 5.78 -22.08 26.13
C ASN A 109 5.86 -23.57 25.76
N GLY A 110 4.73 -24.18 25.40
CA GLY A 110 4.68 -25.61 25.09
C GLY A 110 5.28 -25.98 23.73
N VAL A 111 5.19 -27.27 23.43
CA VAL A 111 5.71 -27.87 22.20
C VAL A 111 4.56 -28.28 21.28
N ILE A 112 4.71 -28.03 19.99
CA ILE A 112 3.68 -28.27 18.96
C ILE A 112 3.16 -29.71 18.95
N THR A 113 4.03 -30.71 19.18
CA THR A 113 3.69 -32.14 19.15
C THR A 113 2.77 -32.57 20.29
N ASP A 114 2.74 -31.79 21.38
CA ASP A 114 1.92 -32.11 22.56
C ASP A 114 0.48 -31.63 22.37
N VAL A 115 0.28 -30.64 21.50
CA VAL A 115 -0.99 -29.95 21.30
C VAL A 115 -1.70 -30.40 20.04
N ILE A 116 -0.96 -30.72 18.97
CA ILE A 116 -1.54 -31.13 17.69
C ILE A 116 -0.90 -32.41 17.13
N LYS A 117 -1.71 -33.20 16.42
CA LYS A 117 -1.30 -34.49 15.85
C LYS A 117 -1.38 -34.49 14.32
N ALA A 118 -0.58 -35.35 13.69
CA ALA A 118 -0.71 -35.61 12.26
C ALA A 118 -2.12 -36.09 11.92
N ASN A 119 -2.60 -35.73 10.73
CA ASN A 119 -3.94 -36.01 10.21
C ASN A 119 -5.11 -35.35 10.96
N GLN A 120 -4.85 -34.52 11.95
CA GLN A 120 -5.89 -33.75 12.64
C GLN A 120 -6.38 -32.59 11.77
N SER A 121 -7.69 -32.36 11.77
CA SER A 121 -8.31 -31.23 11.06
C SER A 121 -8.45 -30.02 11.98
N LEU A 122 -8.22 -28.83 11.43
CA LEU A 122 -8.34 -27.56 12.14
C LEU A 122 -8.69 -26.42 11.17
N LEU A 123 -9.21 -25.32 11.71
CA LEU A 123 -9.41 -24.10 10.97
C LEU A 123 -8.11 -23.31 10.95
N VAL A 124 -7.72 -22.84 9.77
CA VAL A 124 -6.52 -22.01 9.59
C VAL A 124 -6.84 -20.82 8.69
N GLN A 125 -6.32 -19.66 9.05
CA GLN A 125 -6.45 -18.42 8.30
C GLN A 125 -5.13 -18.07 7.61
N ILE A 126 -5.18 -17.66 6.34
CA ILE A 126 -4.01 -17.17 5.60
C ILE A 126 -3.56 -15.82 6.19
N VAL A 127 -2.34 -15.77 6.71
CA VAL A 127 -1.72 -14.56 7.28
C VAL A 127 -0.71 -13.95 6.30
N LYS A 128 -0.02 -14.80 5.52
CA LYS A 128 0.82 -14.37 4.40
C LYS A 128 0.59 -15.29 3.21
N GLU A 129 0.45 -14.67 2.04
CA GLU A 129 0.43 -15.36 0.75
C GLU A 129 1.73 -16.17 0.53
N PRO A 130 1.69 -17.20 -0.33
CA PRO A 130 2.89 -17.89 -0.77
C PRO A 130 3.89 -16.92 -1.41
N ILE A 131 5.19 -17.11 -1.16
CA ILE A 131 6.24 -16.27 -1.77
C ILE A 131 7.31 -17.19 -2.33
N SER A 132 7.51 -17.10 -3.64
CA SER A 132 8.52 -17.87 -4.37
C SER A 132 8.35 -19.37 -4.11
N THR A 133 9.32 -20.04 -3.48
CA THR A 133 9.29 -21.48 -3.19
C THR A 133 8.66 -21.84 -1.85
N LYS A 134 8.22 -20.86 -1.06
CA LYS A 134 7.66 -21.06 0.28
C LYS A 134 6.13 -21.06 0.22
N GLY A 135 5.52 -22.07 0.85
CA GLY A 135 4.08 -22.11 1.08
C GLY A 135 3.59 -20.96 1.97
N PRO A 136 2.27 -20.77 2.08
CA PRO A 136 1.68 -19.66 2.81
C PRO A 136 1.93 -19.78 4.32
N ARG A 137 1.97 -18.63 5.02
CA ARG A 137 1.99 -18.61 6.50
C ARG A 137 0.56 -18.50 7.00
N ILE A 138 0.21 -19.31 7.98
CA ILE A 138 -1.14 -19.43 8.51
C ILE A 138 -1.21 -19.27 10.03
N SER A 139 -2.41 -18.99 10.54
CA SER A 139 -2.75 -18.91 11.96
C SER A 139 -4.01 -19.72 12.25
N SER A 140 -4.09 -20.38 13.40
CA SER A 140 -5.34 -20.95 13.93
C SER A 140 -6.08 -19.98 14.86
N GLU A 141 -5.44 -18.88 15.26
CA GLU A 141 -6.12 -17.74 15.86
C GLU A 141 -6.84 -16.96 14.75
N LEU A 142 -8.12 -17.27 14.56
CA LEU A 142 -8.94 -16.70 13.50
C LEU A 142 -9.36 -15.25 13.82
N SER A 143 -9.53 -14.44 12.77
CA SER A 143 -10.10 -13.10 12.89
C SER A 143 -10.92 -12.75 11.66
N ILE A 144 -12.13 -12.22 11.84
CA ILE A 144 -12.99 -11.77 10.73
C ILE A 144 -13.06 -10.26 10.79
N ALA A 145 -12.59 -9.59 9.73
CA ALA A 145 -12.46 -8.14 9.70
C ALA A 145 -13.67 -7.45 9.06
N GLY A 146 -14.33 -6.61 9.84
CA GLY A 146 -15.37 -5.67 9.43
C GLY A 146 -14.78 -4.29 9.18
N ARG A 147 -15.65 -3.31 8.93
CA ARG A 147 -15.21 -1.94 8.65
C ARG A 147 -14.68 -1.26 9.91
N TYR A 148 -15.42 -1.37 11.01
CA TYR A 148 -15.12 -0.72 12.28
C TYR A 148 -14.53 -1.68 13.30
N LEU A 149 -14.90 -2.96 13.23
CA LEU A 149 -14.54 -3.98 14.20
C LEU A 149 -13.83 -5.15 13.53
N VAL A 150 -12.97 -5.83 14.28
CA VAL A 150 -12.48 -7.17 13.94
C VAL A 150 -12.96 -8.12 15.02
N MET A 151 -13.66 -9.17 14.62
CA MET A 151 -14.21 -10.17 15.54
C MET A 151 -13.26 -11.38 15.63
N VAL A 152 -12.96 -11.80 16.85
CA VAL A 152 -12.05 -12.92 17.15
C VAL A 152 -12.84 -13.98 17.93
N PRO A 153 -13.17 -15.14 17.33
CA PRO A 153 -13.88 -16.20 18.04
C PRO A 153 -13.00 -16.77 19.15
N PHE A 154 -13.66 -17.39 20.13
CA PHE A 154 -13.03 -17.97 21.31
C PHE A 154 -12.20 -17.01 22.15
N SER A 155 -12.62 -15.75 22.24
CA SER A 155 -11.96 -14.72 23.03
C SER A 155 -12.99 -13.89 23.77
N GLU A 156 -12.59 -13.24 24.86
CA GLU A 156 -13.44 -12.28 25.59
C GLU A 156 -12.85 -10.87 25.57
N ARG A 157 -11.71 -10.68 24.90
CA ARG A 157 -10.94 -9.43 24.96
C ARG A 157 -11.59 -8.36 24.08
N VAL A 158 -11.66 -7.14 24.62
CA VAL A 158 -11.98 -5.93 23.85
C VAL A 158 -10.74 -5.04 23.81
N SER A 159 -10.21 -4.86 22.60
CA SER A 159 -9.00 -4.09 22.33
C SER A 159 -9.33 -2.91 21.43
N VAL A 160 -8.55 -1.83 21.53
CA VAL A 160 -8.71 -0.63 20.69
C VAL A 160 -7.42 -0.36 19.93
N SER A 161 -7.54 0.05 18.67
CA SER A 161 -6.40 0.44 17.82
C SER A 161 -5.47 1.42 18.54
N GLN A 162 -4.16 1.14 18.48
CA GLN A 162 -3.14 2.02 19.05
C GLN A 162 -3.09 3.39 18.33
N LYS A 163 -3.57 3.46 17.08
CA LYS A 163 -3.59 4.69 16.28
C LYS A 163 -4.63 5.72 16.73
N ILE A 164 -5.63 5.32 17.52
CA ILE A 164 -6.56 6.26 18.14
C ILE A 164 -5.79 7.00 19.24
N GLY A 165 -5.70 8.33 19.16
CA GLY A 165 -4.86 9.12 20.06
C GLY A 165 -5.52 9.40 21.41
N SER A 166 -6.80 9.79 21.39
CA SER A 166 -7.56 10.17 22.59
C SER A 166 -7.83 8.97 23.48
N LYS A 167 -7.55 9.14 24.78
CA LYS A 167 -7.87 8.13 25.80
C LYS A 167 -9.37 8.08 26.07
N GLU A 168 -10.01 9.25 26.08
CA GLU A 168 -11.44 9.42 26.27
C GLU A 168 -12.23 8.67 25.20
N GLU A 169 -11.79 8.78 23.94
CA GLU A 169 -12.41 8.08 22.82
C GLU A 169 -12.20 6.56 22.88
N LYS A 170 -10.98 6.12 23.26
CA LYS A 170 -10.72 4.69 23.51
C LYS A 170 -11.66 4.13 24.56
N ASP A 171 -11.83 4.84 25.67
CA ASP A 171 -12.67 4.42 26.79
C ASP A 171 -14.16 4.48 26.43
N ARG A 172 -14.59 5.45 25.59
CA ARG A 172 -15.94 5.49 25.03
C ARG A 172 -16.21 4.28 24.15
N LEU A 173 -15.40 4.06 23.10
CA LEU A 173 -15.57 2.96 22.16
C LEU A 173 -15.52 1.60 22.86
N LYS A 174 -14.60 1.42 23.82
CA LYS A 174 -14.50 0.19 24.62
C LYS A 174 -15.75 -0.07 25.44
N ARG A 175 -16.39 0.96 26.00
CA ARG A 175 -17.68 0.83 26.70
C ARG A 175 -18.81 0.44 25.75
N LEU A 176 -18.91 1.13 24.61
CA LEU A 176 -19.93 0.86 23.60
C LEU A 176 -19.86 -0.56 23.05
N VAL A 177 -18.66 -1.02 22.67
CA VAL A 177 -18.50 -2.38 22.13
C VAL A 177 -18.74 -3.43 23.21
N LYS A 178 -18.34 -3.20 24.46
CA LYS A 178 -18.62 -4.13 25.56
C LYS A 178 -20.12 -4.39 25.77
N SER A 179 -20.99 -3.41 25.51
CA SER A 179 -22.44 -3.61 25.70
C SER A 179 -23.09 -4.43 24.59
N ILE A 180 -22.54 -4.43 23.38
CA ILE A 180 -23.08 -5.15 22.21
C ILE A 180 -22.36 -6.47 21.91
N LYS A 181 -21.14 -6.66 22.44
CA LYS A 181 -20.30 -7.83 22.15
C LYS A 181 -20.98 -9.14 22.57
N PRO A 182 -21.11 -10.14 21.67
CA PRO A 182 -21.60 -11.46 22.02
C PRO A 182 -20.60 -12.20 22.92
N LYS A 183 -21.11 -13.12 23.75
CA LYS A 183 -20.29 -14.02 24.54
C LYS A 183 -19.51 -14.99 23.64
N GLY A 184 -18.28 -15.29 24.01
CA GLY A 184 -17.36 -16.16 23.29
C GLY A 184 -16.61 -15.49 22.13
N PHE A 185 -16.83 -14.20 21.87
CA PHE A 185 -16.12 -13.45 20.82
C PHE A 185 -15.40 -12.23 21.40
N GLY A 186 -14.13 -12.09 21.06
CA GLY A 186 -13.34 -10.89 21.28
C GLY A 186 -13.56 -9.90 20.16
N VAL A 187 -13.31 -8.62 20.42
CA VAL A 187 -13.45 -7.55 19.42
C VAL A 187 -12.26 -6.61 19.48
N ILE A 188 -11.71 -6.28 18.31
CA ILE A 188 -10.69 -5.26 18.14
C ILE A 188 -11.32 -4.08 17.40
N ILE A 189 -11.33 -2.92 18.05
CA ILE A 189 -11.88 -1.68 17.50
C ILE A 189 -10.83 -1.03 16.59
N ARG A 190 -11.18 -0.82 15.32
CA ARG A 190 -10.31 -0.25 14.29
C ARG A 190 -10.30 1.28 14.36
N THR A 191 -9.31 1.91 13.73
CA THR A 191 -9.18 3.38 13.69
C THR A 191 -10.39 4.06 13.03
N VAL A 192 -11.00 3.42 12.02
CA VAL A 192 -12.18 3.97 11.30
C VAL A 192 -13.43 4.04 12.18
N ALA A 193 -13.43 3.37 13.34
CA ALA A 193 -14.52 3.42 14.31
C ALA A 193 -14.56 4.71 15.14
N GLU A 194 -13.52 5.55 15.08
CA GLU A 194 -13.46 6.82 15.80
C GLU A 194 -14.65 7.72 15.46
N GLY A 195 -15.30 8.25 16.49
CA GLY A 195 -16.51 9.08 16.38
C GLY A 195 -17.80 8.33 16.04
N GLN A 196 -17.74 7.02 15.74
CA GLN A 196 -18.92 6.26 15.35
C GLN A 196 -19.88 6.03 16.52
N LYS A 197 -21.17 5.89 16.18
CA LYS A 197 -22.27 5.60 17.10
C LYS A 197 -22.43 4.09 17.30
N VAL A 198 -23.07 3.69 18.39
CA VAL A 198 -23.29 2.26 18.72
C VAL A 198 -23.99 1.52 17.59
N ALA A 199 -25.01 2.12 16.97
CA ALA A 199 -25.79 1.49 15.90
C ALA A 199 -24.92 1.04 14.72
N GLU A 200 -23.93 1.86 14.32
CA GLU A 200 -23.00 1.50 13.24
C GLU A 200 -22.05 0.37 13.64
N LEU A 201 -21.60 0.37 14.90
CA LEU A 201 -20.74 -0.69 15.43
C LEU A 201 -21.50 -2.02 15.60
N ASP A 202 -22.77 -1.93 16.00
CA ASP A 202 -23.67 -3.07 16.17
C ASP A 202 -23.99 -3.73 14.82
N LYS A 203 -24.35 -2.93 13.81
CA LYS A 203 -24.55 -3.41 12.44
C LYS A 203 -23.30 -4.10 11.87
N ASP A 204 -22.11 -3.53 12.06
CA ASP A 204 -20.86 -4.16 11.63
C ASP A 204 -20.62 -5.50 12.37
N LEU A 205 -20.95 -5.56 13.66
CA LEU A 205 -20.83 -6.79 14.45
C LEU A 205 -21.84 -7.88 14.03
N GLU A 206 -23.09 -7.51 13.71
CA GLU A 206 -24.10 -8.41 13.15
C GLU A 206 -23.64 -9.01 11.82
N ASN A 207 -23.07 -8.19 10.93
CA ASN A 207 -22.51 -8.66 9.66
C ASN A 207 -21.36 -9.64 9.87
N LEU A 208 -20.51 -9.39 10.88
CA LEU A 208 -19.43 -10.32 11.26
C LEU A 208 -19.96 -11.65 11.82
N LEU A 209 -21.01 -11.61 12.63
CA LEU A 209 -21.67 -12.81 13.14
C LEU A 209 -22.36 -13.62 12.03
N ALA A 210 -22.97 -12.95 11.06
CA ALA A 210 -23.56 -13.60 9.89
C ALA A 210 -22.48 -14.33 9.07
N LYS A 211 -21.32 -13.67 8.85
CA LYS A 211 -20.15 -14.27 8.20
C LYS A 211 -19.61 -15.49 8.95
N TRP A 212 -19.46 -15.39 10.27
CA TRP A 212 -19.05 -16.52 11.13
C TRP A 212 -20.03 -17.68 11.00
N THR A 213 -21.32 -17.41 11.11
CA THR A 213 -22.39 -18.41 11.03
C THR A 213 -22.39 -19.10 9.66
N ALA A 214 -22.24 -18.35 8.57
CA ALA A 214 -22.14 -18.88 7.21
C ALA A 214 -20.91 -19.78 7.02
N MET A 215 -19.76 -19.40 7.57
CA MET A 215 -18.55 -20.23 7.58
C MET A 215 -18.78 -21.53 8.37
N CYS A 216 -19.34 -21.46 9.59
CA CYS A 216 -19.60 -22.63 10.42
C CYS A 216 -20.56 -23.63 9.76
N LYS A 217 -21.59 -23.15 9.05
CA LYS A 217 -22.50 -24.01 8.27
C LYS A 217 -21.77 -24.86 7.24
N LYS A 218 -20.71 -24.32 6.62
CA LYS A 218 -19.91 -25.04 5.62
C LYS A 218 -19.03 -26.15 6.22
N LEU A 219 -18.84 -26.21 7.55
CA LEU A 219 -18.03 -27.23 8.20
C LEU A 219 -18.71 -28.60 8.28
N TYR A 220 -20.04 -28.64 8.21
CA TYR A 220 -20.79 -29.88 8.29
C TYR A 220 -20.44 -30.80 7.13
N ARG A 221 -19.84 -31.97 7.43
CA ARG A 221 -19.36 -32.95 6.43
C ARG A 221 -18.40 -32.39 5.37
N ALA A 222 -17.72 -31.29 5.66
CA ALA A 222 -16.72 -30.73 4.76
C ALA A 222 -15.54 -31.70 4.55
N GLN A 223 -15.06 -31.80 3.32
CA GLN A 223 -13.80 -32.46 3.03
C GLN A 223 -12.61 -31.53 3.34
N THR A 224 -11.43 -32.11 3.54
CA THR A 224 -10.20 -31.35 3.80
C THR A 224 -9.17 -31.58 2.69
N PRO A 225 -8.48 -30.53 2.21
CA PRO A 225 -8.67 -29.12 2.53
C PRO A 225 -9.92 -28.53 1.85
N SER A 226 -10.60 -27.59 2.50
CA SER A 226 -11.68 -26.81 1.88
C SER A 226 -11.68 -25.35 2.36
N LYS A 227 -11.91 -24.42 1.42
CA LYS A 227 -12.08 -23.00 1.74
C LYS A 227 -13.49 -22.78 2.30
N VAL A 228 -13.57 -22.38 3.57
CA VAL A 228 -14.85 -22.22 4.29
C VAL A 228 -15.22 -20.75 4.48
N PHE A 229 -14.25 -19.84 4.39
CA PHE A 229 -14.45 -18.41 4.37
C PHE A 229 -13.59 -17.79 3.27
N VAL A 230 -14.20 -16.92 2.47
CA VAL A 230 -13.53 -16.12 1.45
C VAL A 230 -13.46 -14.69 1.99
N GLU A 231 -12.27 -14.11 2.01
CA GLU A 231 -12.10 -12.70 2.33
C GLU A 231 -12.72 -11.82 1.22
N LEU A 232 -13.00 -10.55 1.54
CA LEU A 232 -13.43 -9.58 0.54
C LEU A 232 -12.43 -9.51 -0.63
N ASN A 233 -12.94 -9.28 -1.85
CA ASN A 233 -12.09 -8.94 -2.99
C ASN A 233 -11.15 -7.76 -2.64
N ARG A 234 -10.03 -7.66 -3.34
CA ARG A 234 -8.97 -6.70 -3.00
C ARG A 234 -9.45 -5.25 -2.96
N ALA A 235 -10.29 -4.83 -3.91
CA ALA A 235 -10.88 -3.49 -3.90
C ALA A 235 -11.69 -3.23 -2.62
N SER A 236 -12.59 -4.15 -2.28
CA SER A 236 -13.44 -4.05 -1.09
C SER A 236 -12.63 -4.10 0.19
N SER A 237 -11.55 -4.91 0.23
CA SER A 237 -10.60 -4.94 1.34
C SER A 237 -9.84 -3.62 1.50
N ILE A 238 -9.41 -3.00 0.40
CA ILE A 238 -8.83 -1.65 0.41
C ILE A 238 -9.86 -0.65 0.93
N LEU A 239 -11.07 -0.62 0.36
CA LEU A 239 -12.14 0.29 0.75
C LEU A 239 -12.52 0.13 2.23
N ARG A 240 -12.65 -1.09 2.73
CA ARG A 240 -12.88 -1.38 4.16
C ARG A 240 -11.89 -0.64 5.06
N ASP A 241 -10.63 -0.60 4.63
CA ASP A 241 -9.52 -0.14 5.43
C ASP A 241 -9.23 1.36 5.28
N VAL A 242 -9.45 1.94 4.09
CA VAL A 242 -9.07 3.34 3.79
C VAL A 242 -10.25 4.27 3.51
N PHE A 243 -11.44 3.75 3.19
CA PHE A 243 -12.58 4.56 2.78
C PHE A 243 -13.09 5.46 3.90
N ASN A 244 -13.24 6.74 3.59
CA ASN A 244 -13.73 7.76 4.50
C ASN A 244 -14.32 8.94 3.71
N ASP A 245 -14.68 10.02 4.40
CA ASP A 245 -15.34 11.16 3.77
C ASP A 245 -14.48 11.93 2.75
N SER A 246 -13.17 11.74 2.75
CA SER A 246 -12.27 12.35 1.76
C SER A 246 -12.33 11.69 0.37
N PHE A 247 -12.97 10.52 0.23
CA PHE A 247 -13.15 9.88 -1.07
C PHE A 247 -14.11 10.68 -1.96
N THR A 248 -13.61 11.08 -3.13
CA THR A 248 -14.35 11.85 -4.13
C THR A 248 -14.70 11.04 -5.38
N GLY A 249 -14.01 9.91 -5.62
CA GLY A 249 -14.25 9.07 -6.79
C GLY A 249 -13.70 7.66 -6.62
N ILE A 250 -14.43 6.67 -7.14
CA ILE A 250 -13.97 5.30 -7.33
C ILE A 250 -14.27 4.93 -8.78
N HIS A 251 -13.25 4.62 -9.56
CA HIS A 251 -13.38 4.39 -11.00
C HIS A 251 -12.92 2.98 -11.33
N VAL A 252 -13.76 2.22 -12.04
CA VAL A 252 -13.54 0.80 -12.31
C VAL A 252 -13.85 0.54 -13.78
N ASP A 253 -12.93 -0.05 -14.52
CA ASP A 253 -13.08 -0.33 -15.96
C ASP A 253 -13.68 -1.71 -16.28
N ASP A 254 -13.94 -2.53 -15.27
CA ASP A 254 -14.64 -3.80 -15.39
C ASP A 254 -16.04 -3.73 -14.78
N ALA A 255 -17.04 -4.19 -15.55
CA ALA A 255 -18.45 -4.10 -15.16
C ALA A 255 -18.79 -4.98 -13.93
N THR A 256 -18.15 -6.14 -13.79
CA THR A 256 -18.40 -7.08 -12.68
C THR A 256 -17.85 -6.49 -11.38
N LEU A 257 -16.58 -6.10 -11.39
CA LEU A 257 -15.93 -5.44 -10.25
C LEU A 257 -16.62 -4.12 -9.89
N TYR A 258 -17.10 -3.36 -10.88
CA TYR A 258 -17.88 -2.15 -10.63
C TYR A 258 -19.11 -2.42 -9.77
N ASN A 259 -19.90 -3.46 -10.11
CA ASN A 259 -21.10 -3.81 -9.36
C ASN A 259 -20.74 -4.28 -7.94
N GLU A 260 -19.74 -5.16 -7.80
CA GLU A 260 -19.29 -5.64 -6.48
C GLU A 260 -18.83 -4.49 -5.57
N ILE A 261 -18.04 -3.56 -6.10
CA ILE A 261 -17.56 -2.40 -5.36
C ILE A 261 -18.71 -1.46 -5.01
N LYS A 262 -19.65 -1.26 -5.93
CA LYS A 262 -20.82 -0.40 -5.71
C LYS A 262 -21.72 -0.95 -4.61
N GLU A 263 -22.01 -2.25 -4.63
CA GLU A 263 -22.76 -2.94 -3.59
C GLU A 263 -22.07 -2.81 -2.23
N TYR A 264 -20.75 -3.00 -2.19
CA TYR A 264 -19.98 -2.85 -0.95
C TYR A 264 -20.00 -1.42 -0.41
N VAL A 265 -19.84 -0.40 -1.27
CA VAL A 265 -19.95 1.00 -0.86
C VAL A 265 -21.35 1.35 -0.39
N ALA A 266 -22.39 0.81 -1.03
CA ALA A 266 -23.77 0.99 -0.59
C ALA A 266 -24.03 0.37 0.80
N GLU A 267 -23.41 -0.78 1.11
CA GLU A 267 -23.53 -1.41 2.43
C GLU A 267 -22.94 -0.53 3.55
N ILE A 268 -21.75 0.03 3.31
CA ILE A 268 -20.96 0.72 4.34
C ILE A 268 -21.15 2.24 4.39
N ALA A 269 -21.57 2.86 3.28
CA ALA A 269 -21.75 4.29 3.14
C ALA A 269 -22.77 4.62 2.02
N PRO A 270 -24.07 4.36 2.23
CA PRO A 270 -25.11 4.54 1.20
C PRO A 270 -25.10 5.91 0.53
N ALA A 271 -24.86 6.98 1.30
CA ALA A 271 -24.82 8.35 0.78
C ALA A 271 -23.69 8.63 -0.23
N LYS A 272 -22.70 7.73 -0.33
CA LYS A 272 -21.53 7.86 -1.21
C LYS A 272 -21.51 6.86 -2.36
N GLU A 273 -22.56 6.07 -2.56
CA GLU A 273 -22.64 5.11 -3.66
C GLU A 273 -22.38 5.76 -5.04
N SER A 274 -22.86 7.00 -5.24
CA SER A 274 -22.75 7.75 -6.49
C SER A 274 -21.32 8.12 -6.91
N ILE A 275 -20.33 8.00 -6.01
CA ILE A 275 -18.93 8.26 -6.35
C ILE A 275 -18.28 7.06 -7.06
N VAL A 276 -18.92 5.88 -7.02
CA VAL A 276 -18.49 4.69 -7.76
C VAL A 276 -18.98 4.80 -9.19
N LYS A 277 -18.05 4.85 -10.15
CA LYS A 277 -18.32 5.05 -11.57
C LYS A 277 -17.68 3.95 -12.40
N HIS A 278 -18.48 3.35 -13.27
CA HIS A 278 -17.97 2.49 -14.33
C HIS A 278 -17.26 3.37 -15.36
N TYR A 279 -16.05 2.98 -15.72
CA TYR A 279 -15.21 3.68 -16.68
C TYR A 279 -15.22 2.92 -18.01
N ASP A 280 -16.01 3.39 -18.95
CA ASP A 280 -16.17 2.79 -20.28
C ASP A 280 -15.77 3.80 -21.36
N SER A 281 -14.47 4.04 -21.47
CA SER A 281 -13.90 5.00 -22.42
C SER A 281 -12.70 4.38 -23.12
N ASN A 282 -12.53 4.73 -24.40
CA ASN A 282 -11.45 4.20 -25.25
C ASN A 282 -10.04 4.58 -24.76
N VAL A 283 -9.92 5.63 -23.96
CA VAL A 283 -8.64 5.99 -23.33
C VAL A 283 -8.42 5.07 -22.12
N PRO A 284 -7.31 4.32 -22.01
CA PRO A 284 -7.05 3.47 -20.85
C PRO A 284 -7.18 4.23 -19.53
N ILE A 285 -7.77 3.58 -18.52
CA ILE A 285 -8.14 4.25 -17.26
C ILE A 285 -6.92 4.89 -16.57
N PHE A 286 -5.78 4.20 -16.49
CA PHE A 286 -4.57 4.75 -15.87
C PHE A 286 -3.96 5.92 -16.65
N GLU A 287 -4.12 5.97 -17.97
CA GLU A 287 -3.70 7.12 -18.78
C GLU A 287 -4.59 8.33 -18.47
N LYS A 288 -5.91 8.13 -18.40
CA LYS A 288 -6.88 9.19 -18.10
C LYS A 288 -6.59 9.88 -16.77
N PHE A 289 -6.22 9.11 -15.74
CA PHE A 289 -5.91 9.62 -14.40
C PHE A 289 -4.42 9.97 -14.21
N GLY A 290 -3.59 9.86 -15.24
CA GLY A 290 -2.16 10.20 -15.18
C GLY A 290 -1.35 9.28 -14.25
N ILE A 291 -1.83 8.06 -14.03
CA ILE A 291 -1.18 7.05 -13.20
C ILE A 291 0.03 6.45 -13.92
N GLU A 292 -0.09 6.16 -15.22
CA GLU A 292 0.97 5.52 -16.01
C GLU A 292 2.28 6.34 -15.98
N ARG A 293 2.17 7.66 -16.17
CA ARG A 293 3.30 8.58 -16.02
C ARG A 293 3.90 8.56 -14.62
N GLN A 294 3.07 8.51 -13.58
CA GLN A 294 3.54 8.47 -12.20
C GLN A 294 4.25 7.15 -11.88
N ILE A 295 3.80 6.02 -12.44
CA ILE A 295 4.49 4.73 -12.30
C ILE A 295 5.88 4.84 -12.93
N LYS A 296 5.97 5.26 -14.19
CA LYS A 296 7.26 5.38 -14.91
C LYS A 296 8.27 6.29 -14.21
N THR A 297 7.80 7.38 -13.60
CA THR A 297 8.65 8.36 -12.89
C THR A 297 8.94 7.98 -11.43
N SER A 298 8.08 7.19 -10.78
CA SER A 298 8.20 6.89 -9.36
C SER A 298 8.90 5.57 -9.05
N PHE A 299 8.96 4.60 -9.97
CA PHE A 299 9.53 3.26 -9.71
C PHE A 299 10.98 3.09 -10.19
N GLY A 300 11.53 4.02 -10.96
CA GLY A 300 12.95 4.00 -11.37
C GLY A 300 13.93 4.17 -10.20
N ARG A 301 15.24 4.03 -10.44
CA ARG A 301 16.28 4.26 -9.41
C ARG A 301 16.22 5.70 -8.87
N THR A 302 15.90 6.65 -9.74
CA THR A 302 15.73 8.06 -9.40
C THR A 302 14.24 8.38 -9.27
N ALA A 303 13.84 9.01 -8.17
CA ALA A 303 12.50 9.56 -7.98
C ALA A 303 12.56 11.09 -7.95
N THR A 304 12.11 11.73 -9.03
CA THR A 304 12.14 13.19 -9.18
C THR A 304 11.05 13.85 -8.33
N MET A 305 11.41 14.93 -7.64
CA MET A 305 10.52 15.75 -6.83
C MET A 305 10.30 17.13 -7.45
N SER A 306 9.32 17.86 -6.92
CA SER A 306 9.09 19.26 -7.29
C SER A 306 10.36 20.11 -7.07
N LYS A 307 10.56 21.11 -7.94
CA LYS A 307 11.68 22.07 -7.87
C LYS A 307 13.07 21.44 -8.12
N GLY A 308 13.14 20.30 -8.79
CA GLY A 308 14.38 19.71 -9.31
C GLY A 308 15.22 18.90 -8.31
N ALA A 309 14.75 18.76 -7.07
CA ALA A 309 15.31 17.81 -6.12
C ALA A 309 14.91 16.37 -6.52
N TYR A 310 15.68 15.37 -6.14
CA TYR A 310 15.38 13.98 -6.45
C TYR A 310 15.94 13.05 -5.38
N LEU A 311 15.36 11.85 -5.30
CA LEU A 311 15.84 10.77 -4.45
C LEU A 311 16.54 9.73 -5.31
N ILE A 312 17.64 9.18 -4.82
CA ILE A 312 18.23 7.95 -5.35
C ILE A 312 17.84 6.83 -4.39
N ILE A 313 17.11 5.83 -4.89
CA ILE A 313 16.62 4.71 -4.10
C ILE A 313 17.33 3.45 -4.55
N GLU A 314 18.05 2.80 -3.63
CA GLU A 314 18.80 1.58 -3.89
C GLU A 314 18.43 0.46 -2.92
N HIS A 315 18.49 -0.76 -3.44
CA HIS A 315 18.27 -1.97 -2.66
C HIS A 315 19.57 -2.75 -2.51
N THR A 316 19.91 -3.09 -1.28
CA THR A 316 21.01 -4.00 -0.94
C THR A 316 20.42 -5.31 -0.42
N GLU A 317 21.26 -6.29 -0.13
CA GLU A 317 20.81 -7.57 0.43
C GLU A 317 20.01 -7.43 1.74
N ALA A 318 20.46 -6.56 2.64
CA ALA A 318 19.92 -6.46 4.00
C ALA A 318 19.06 -5.22 4.25
N LEU A 319 19.27 -4.14 3.50
CA LEU A 319 18.65 -2.84 3.75
C LEU A 319 18.37 -2.04 2.45
N HIS A 320 17.48 -1.06 2.57
CA HIS A 320 17.25 -0.08 1.52
C HIS A 320 17.99 1.22 1.85
N VAL A 321 18.63 1.83 0.86
CA VAL A 321 19.33 3.11 0.99
C VAL A 321 18.59 4.15 0.17
N VAL A 322 18.38 5.34 0.76
CA VAL A 322 17.82 6.49 0.06
C VAL A 322 18.73 7.69 0.25
N ASP A 323 19.17 8.28 -0.85
CA ASP A 323 20.01 9.48 -0.86
C ASP A 323 19.21 10.68 -1.39
N VAL A 324 19.31 11.82 -0.69
CA VAL A 324 18.55 13.05 -0.99
C VAL A 324 19.42 14.07 -1.70
N ASN A 325 19.04 14.38 -2.94
CA ASN A 325 19.73 15.39 -3.74
C ASN A 325 18.87 16.64 -3.92
N SER A 326 19.47 17.80 -3.66
CA SER A 326 18.79 19.11 -3.85
C SER A 326 18.64 19.53 -5.31
N GLY A 327 19.39 18.89 -6.22
CA GLY A 327 19.52 19.32 -7.61
C GLY A 327 20.07 20.74 -7.72
N ASN A 328 19.90 21.37 -8.88
CA ASN A 328 20.49 22.71 -9.13
C ASN A 328 19.57 23.84 -8.65
N ARG A 329 19.13 23.81 -7.37
CA ARG A 329 18.45 24.97 -6.78
C ARG A 329 19.43 26.15 -6.74
N SER A 330 19.18 27.15 -7.58
CA SER A 330 19.92 28.42 -7.62
C SER A 330 19.93 29.09 -6.24
N ASN A 331 21.10 29.59 -5.83
CA ASN A 331 21.50 30.40 -4.64
C ASN A 331 20.61 31.62 -4.28
N LYS A 332 19.28 31.56 -4.44
CA LYS A 332 18.37 32.69 -4.19
C LYS A 332 18.01 32.87 -2.72
N ALA A 333 18.19 31.85 -1.88
CA ALA A 333 18.05 32.02 -0.44
C ALA A 333 19.36 32.59 0.12
N LYS A 334 19.27 33.68 0.89
CA LYS A 334 20.41 34.25 1.62
C LYS A 334 21.02 33.28 2.67
N ASN A 335 20.40 32.12 2.88
CA ASN A 335 20.80 31.13 3.87
C ASN A 335 20.68 29.70 3.30
N GLN A 336 21.83 29.05 3.10
CA GLN A 336 21.95 27.69 2.58
C GLN A 336 21.25 26.65 3.48
N GLU A 337 21.27 26.88 4.80
CA GLU A 337 20.65 25.96 5.75
C GLU A 337 19.12 25.87 5.63
N ASP A 338 18.45 26.98 5.34
CA ASP A 338 16.99 27.00 5.20
C ASP A 338 16.57 26.29 3.90
N THR A 339 17.41 26.38 2.88
CA THR A 339 17.20 25.65 1.61
C THR A 339 17.36 24.15 1.81
N ALA A 340 18.40 23.72 2.55
CA ALA A 340 18.59 22.31 2.89
C ALA A 340 17.41 21.75 3.67
N LEU A 341 16.90 22.49 4.66
CA LEU A 341 15.71 22.11 5.40
C LEU A 341 14.48 21.99 4.47
N GLU A 342 14.22 22.96 3.60
CA GLU A 342 13.06 22.89 2.68
C GLU A 342 13.13 21.67 1.76
N VAL A 343 14.32 21.36 1.23
CA VAL A 343 14.53 20.17 0.40
C VAL A 343 14.33 18.90 1.21
N ASN A 344 14.91 18.81 2.40
CA ASN A 344 14.77 17.63 3.26
C ASN A 344 13.31 17.39 3.69
N LEU A 345 12.51 18.44 3.90
CA LEU A 345 11.07 18.29 4.20
C LEU A 345 10.29 17.75 3.00
N LEU A 346 10.60 18.23 1.78
CA LEU A 346 10.02 17.68 0.55
C LEU A 346 10.44 16.22 0.34
N ALA A 347 11.71 15.92 0.56
CA ALA A 347 12.27 14.58 0.50
C ALA A 347 11.61 13.65 1.52
N ALA A 348 11.39 14.10 2.75
CA ALA A 348 10.72 13.30 3.77
C ALA A 348 9.28 12.94 3.37
N SER A 349 8.50 13.88 2.83
CA SER A 349 7.15 13.60 2.30
C SER A 349 7.19 12.61 1.12
N GLU A 350 8.17 12.76 0.22
CA GLU A 350 8.32 11.86 -0.93
C GLU A 350 8.80 10.47 -0.50
N ILE A 351 9.74 10.36 0.43
CA ILE A 351 10.20 9.08 0.99
C ILE A 351 9.02 8.35 1.63
N ALA A 352 8.23 9.02 2.46
CA ALA A 352 7.04 8.42 3.06
C ALA A 352 6.07 7.89 1.99
N ARG A 353 5.91 8.61 0.87
CA ARG A 353 5.12 8.17 -0.29
C ARG A 353 5.76 6.95 -0.98
N GLN A 354 7.05 6.98 -1.26
CA GLN A 354 7.79 5.91 -1.94
C GLN A 354 7.80 4.61 -1.15
N LEU A 355 7.98 4.67 0.17
CA LEU A 355 7.93 3.50 1.04
C LEU A 355 6.58 2.78 0.99
N ARG A 356 5.48 3.54 0.88
CA ARG A 356 4.13 2.98 0.70
C ARG A 356 3.91 2.48 -0.73
N LEU A 357 4.31 3.27 -1.73
CA LEU A 357 4.09 2.98 -3.14
C LEU A 357 4.84 1.72 -3.61
N ARG A 358 6.06 1.51 -3.11
CA ARG A 358 6.91 0.37 -3.44
C ARG A 358 6.77 -0.79 -2.46
N ASP A 359 5.95 -0.66 -1.42
CA ASP A 359 5.84 -1.62 -0.32
C ASP A 359 7.21 -2.00 0.32
N MET A 360 8.16 -1.06 0.34
CA MET A 360 9.51 -1.27 0.89
C MET A 360 9.44 -1.55 2.40
N GLY A 361 10.08 -2.64 2.83
CA GLY A 361 10.05 -3.07 4.22
C GLY A 361 11.37 -3.72 4.64
N GLY A 362 11.62 -3.75 5.94
CA GLY A 362 12.91 -4.10 6.52
C GLY A 362 13.59 -2.86 7.10
N ILE A 363 14.91 -2.84 7.02
CA ILE A 363 15.72 -1.70 7.45
C ILE A 363 15.87 -0.74 6.27
N ILE A 364 15.55 0.53 6.49
CA ILE A 364 15.71 1.62 5.54
C ILE A 364 16.63 2.66 6.17
N VAL A 365 17.64 3.09 5.43
CA VAL A 365 18.57 4.15 5.82
C VAL A 365 18.40 5.31 4.84
N VAL A 366 18.17 6.50 5.38
CA VAL A 366 18.00 7.72 4.59
C VAL A 366 19.15 8.67 4.91
N ASP A 367 19.88 9.06 3.87
CA ASP A 367 20.88 10.11 3.89
C ASP A 367 20.26 11.43 3.43
N PHE A 368 20.00 12.31 4.40
CA PHE A 368 19.45 13.64 4.14
C PHE A 368 20.59 14.64 3.99
N ILE A 369 20.33 15.76 3.31
CA ILE A 369 21.30 16.85 3.19
C ILE A 369 21.68 17.34 4.59
N ASP A 370 22.97 17.53 4.83
CA ASP A 370 23.51 17.95 6.11
C ASP A 370 22.84 19.22 6.67
N MET A 371 22.52 19.18 7.97
CA MET A 371 21.93 20.30 8.71
C MET A 371 22.69 20.52 10.02
N VAL A 372 23.25 21.71 10.23
CA VAL A 372 24.08 22.03 11.42
C VAL A 372 23.18 22.34 12.62
N LYS A 373 22.07 23.06 12.40
CA LYS A 373 21.10 23.39 13.46
C LYS A 373 20.33 22.15 13.97
N SER A 374 20.38 21.94 15.28
CA SER A 374 19.59 20.90 15.96
C SER A 374 18.08 21.07 15.78
N GLN A 375 17.61 22.32 15.71
CA GLN A 375 16.20 22.64 15.46
C GLN A 375 15.74 22.14 14.08
N HIS A 376 16.58 22.23 13.05
CA HIS A 376 16.27 21.75 11.70
C HIS A 376 16.20 20.22 11.66
N ARG A 377 17.15 19.53 12.30
CA ARG A 377 17.11 18.07 12.47
C ARG A 377 15.86 17.59 13.20
N LYS A 378 15.46 18.29 14.26
CA LYS A 378 14.23 17.99 15.00
C LYS A 378 12.99 18.19 14.12
N LYS A 379 12.90 19.31 13.40
CA LYS A 379 11.77 19.61 12.50
C LYS A 379 11.64 18.58 11.37
N LEU A 380 12.76 18.15 10.78
CA LEU A 380 12.77 17.08 9.77
C LEU A 380 12.24 15.77 10.34
N PHE A 381 12.74 15.37 11.52
CA PHE A 381 12.31 14.13 12.17
C PHE A 381 10.82 14.14 12.51
N GLU A 382 10.31 15.25 13.05
CA GLU A 382 8.88 15.42 13.37
C GLU A 382 8.03 15.36 12.10
N HIS A 383 8.45 16.07 11.04
CA HIS A 383 7.76 16.06 9.75
C HIS A 383 7.69 14.66 9.12
N LEU A 384 8.82 13.94 9.08
CA LEU A 384 8.86 12.56 8.56
C LEU A 384 7.96 11.62 9.38
N ARG A 385 7.93 11.78 10.71
CA ARG A 385 7.04 11.00 11.59
C ARG A 385 5.57 11.29 11.30
N ASP A 386 5.23 12.55 11.04
CA ASP A 386 3.87 12.97 10.73
C ASP A 386 3.43 12.43 9.35
N GLU A 387 4.30 12.48 8.34
CA GLU A 387 4.05 11.92 6.99
C GLU A 387 3.92 10.39 6.98
N MET A 388 4.54 9.72 7.94
CA MET A 388 4.47 8.26 8.11
C MET A 388 3.29 7.82 9.01
N LYS A 389 2.60 8.73 9.70
CA LYS A 389 1.51 8.42 10.64
C LYS A 389 0.38 7.60 10.00
N ASP A 390 0.06 7.93 8.75
CA ASP A 390 -0.99 7.28 7.97
C ASP A 390 -0.55 5.91 7.39
N ASP A 391 0.75 5.58 7.44
CA ASP A 391 1.26 4.29 6.95
C ASP A 391 0.69 3.13 7.79
N ARG A 392 0.11 2.15 7.10
CA ARG A 392 -0.52 0.98 7.70
C ARG A 392 0.51 -0.03 8.20
N ALA A 393 1.68 -0.10 7.58
CA ALA A 393 2.75 -0.97 8.06
C ALA A 393 3.29 -0.44 9.38
N LYS A 394 3.47 -1.33 10.37
CA LYS A 394 4.13 -0.97 11.62
C LYS A 394 5.54 -0.50 11.30
N HIS A 395 5.89 0.66 11.81
CA HIS A 395 7.20 1.25 11.57
C HIS A 395 7.74 1.92 12.83
N LYS A 396 9.06 2.07 12.88
CA LYS A 396 9.77 2.85 13.89
C LYS A 396 10.81 3.71 13.18
N ILE A 397 10.84 4.98 13.52
CA ILE A 397 11.77 5.97 12.96
C ILE A 397 12.66 6.43 14.12
N LEU A 398 13.97 6.35 13.93
CA LEU A 398 14.93 6.89 14.88
C LEU A 398 15.27 8.35 14.52
N PRO A 399 15.60 9.20 15.51
CA PRO A 399 16.10 10.54 15.23
C PRO A 399 17.41 10.47 14.41
N PRO A 400 17.78 11.55 13.69
CA PRO A 400 19.04 11.61 12.96
C PRO A 400 20.23 11.20 13.83
N SER A 401 21.04 10.28 13.31
CA SER A 401 22.25 9.80 13.96
C SER A 401 23.33 10.89 14.02
N LYS A 402 24.46 10.59 14.68
CA LYS A 402 25.63 11.49 14.67
C LYS A 402 26.19 11.71 13.26
N PHE A 403 25.93 10.78 12.33
CA PHE A 403 26.33 10.86 10.93
C PHE A 403 25.23 11.48 10.04
N GLY A 404 24.17 12.07 10.60
CA GLY A 404 23.09 12.68 9.82
C GLY A 404 22.02 11.71 9.29
N LEU A 405 22.32 10.41 9.26
CA LEU A 405 21.41 9.37 8.75
C LEU A 405 20.16 9.19 9.62
N ILE A 406 19.00 9.01 8.98
CA ILE A 406 17.76 8.53 9.63
C ILE A 406 17.57 7.05 9.34
N GLN A 407 17.28 6.27 10.39
CA GLN A 407 17.02 4.83 10.28
C GLN A 407 15.56 4.53 10.54
N ILE A 408 14.96 3.73 9.66
CA ILE A 408 13.56 3.32 9.75
C ILE A 408 13.52 1.79 9.72
N THR A 409 12.72 1.19 10.60
CA THR A 409 12.28 -0.19 10.43
C THR A 409 10.82 -0.17 10.01
N ARG A 410 10.47 -0.87 8.92
CA ARG A 410 9.09 -0.97 8.42
C ARG A 410 8.72 -2.44 8.21
N GLN A 411 7.58 -2.87 8.73
CA GLN A 411 7.15 -4.26 8.66
C GLN A 411 6.91 -4.70 7.20
N ARG A 412 7.51 -5.83 6.80
CA ARG A 412 7.20 -6.49 5.51
C ARG A 412 5.85 -7.19 5.59
N VAL A 413 4.83 -6.56 4.99
CA VAL A 413 3.49 -7.12 4.86
C VAL A 413 3.36 -7.92 3.56
N ARG A 414 4.04 -7.48 2.49
CA ARG A 414 4.00 -8.06 1.14
C ARG A 414 5.38 -8.04 0.48
N PRO A 415 5.55 -8.73 -0.66
CA PRO A 415 6.71 -8.53 -1.54
C PRO A 415 6.85 -7.05 -1.95
N GLU A 416 8.08 -6.61 -2.15
CA GLU A 416 8.36 -5.28 -2.68
C GLU A 416 7.83 -5.16 -4.10
N MET A 417 7.14 -4.04 -4.39
CA MET A 417 6.68 -3.72 -5.72
C MET A 417 7.84 -3.15 -6.53
N ASN A 418 8.42 -3.98 -7.39
CA ASN A 418 9.45 -3.57 -8.34
C ASN A 418 8.88 -3.59 -9.76
N ILE A 419 8.83 -2.42 -10.40
CA ILE A 419 8.32 -2.28 -11.77
C ILE A 419 9.50 -1.86 -12.64
N LYS A 420 9.77 -2.64 -13.70
CA LYS A 420 10.75 -2.26 -14.70
C LYS A 420 10.23 -1.03 -15.45
N THR A 421 10.82 0.12 -15.15
CA THR A 421 10.53 1.40 -15.83
C THR A 421 11.51 1.74 -16.94
N THR A 422 12.56 0.94 -17.11
CA THR A 422 13.54 1.09 -18.18
C THR A 422 12.98 0.53 -19.49
N GLU A 423 13.26 1.23 -20.58
CA GLU A 423 12.87 0.86 -21.93
C GLU A 423 14.13 0.59 -22.75
N GLU A 424 14.03 -0.19 -23.83
CA GLU A 424 15.16 -0.39 -24.74
C GLU A 424 15.58 0.95 -25.36
N ASP A 425 16.89 1.21 -25.44
CA ASP A 425 17.39 2.43 -26.04
C ASP A 425 17.05 2.44 -27.53
N PRO A 426 16.22 3.40 -28.00
CA PRO A 426 15.83 3.46 -29.41
C PRO A 426 17.02 3.74 -30.34
N ASN A 427 18.18 4.12 -29.80
CA ASN A 427 19.40 4.42 -30.55
C ASN A 427 20.49 3.34 -30.38
N GLN A 428 20.38 2.43 -29.40
CA GLN A 428 21.40 1.41 -29.12
C GLN A 428 20.76 0.08 -28.71
N THR A 429 20.76 -0.90 -29.62
CA THR A 429 20.24 -2.24 -29.35
C THR A 429 20.96 -2.90 -28.18
N GLY A 430 20.19 -3.51 -27.26
CA GLY A 430 20.72 -4.21 -26.10
C GLY A 430 21.13 -3.32 -24.91
N LYS A 431 20.91 -2.00 -24.97
CA LYS A 431 20.99 -1.11 -23.81
C LYS A 431 19.61 -0.67 -23.37
N GLU A 432 19.51 -0.36 -22.08
CA GLU A 432 18.29 0.16 -21.48
C GLU A 432 18.48 1.60 -21.04
N VAL A 433 17.44 2.41 -21.20
CA VAL A 433 17.38 3.82 -20.83
C VAL A 433 16.15 4.09 -19.97
N GLU A 434 16.16 5.21 -19.24
CA GLU A 434 14.97 5.68 -18.55
C GLU A 434 13.83 5.92 -19.55
N ALA A 435 12.60 5.64 -19.12
CA ALA A 435 11.43 5.86 -19.97
C ALA A 435 11.44 7.30 -20.55
N PRO A 436 11.19 7.49 -21.86
CA PRO A 436 11.23 8.80 -22.51
C PRO A 436 10.36 9.87 -21.86
N ILE A 437 9.32 9.49 -21.11
CA ILE A 437 8.50 10.44 -20.34
C ILE A 437 9.31 11.17 -19.24
N VAL A 438 10.34 10.52 -18.69
CA VAL A 438 11.27 11.10 -17.70
C VAL A 438 12.13 12.19 -18.35
N LEU A 439 12.45 12.07 -19.65
CA LEU A 439 13.18 13.08 -20.40
C LEU A 439 12.45 14.44 -20.38
N ILE A 440 11.12 14.43 -20.49
CA ILE A 440 10.31 15.66 -20.47
C ILE A 440 10.39 16.37 -19.13
N ASP A 441 10.39 15.62 -18.03
CA ASP A 441 10.54 16.17 -16.68
C ASP A 441 11.95 16.74 -16.51
N LYS A 442 12.97 16.04 -17.00
CA LYS A 442 14.36 16.52 -17.02
C LYS A 442 14.50 17.83 -17.81
N ILE A 443 13.94 17.89 -19.02
CA ILE A 443 13.91 19.10 -19.86
C ILE A 443 13.22 20.25 -19.13
N THR A 444 12.10 19.99 -18.45
CA THR A 444 11.37 21.02 -17.70
C THR A 444 12.20 21.57 -16.54
N VAL A 445 12.83 20.68 -15.77
CA VAL A 445 13.75 21.06 -14.68
C VAL A 445 14.92 21.86 -15.20
N ASP A 446 15.51 21.48 -16.33
CA ASP A 446 16.64 22.19 -16.93
C ASP A 446 16.24 23.55 -17.53
N LEU A 447 15.06 23.64 -18.12
CA LEU A 447 14.46 24.89 -18.55
C LEU A 447 14.27 25.84 -17.35
N GLU A 448 13.72 25.36 -16.24
CA GLU A 448 13.58 26.16 -15.02
C GLU A 448 14.93 26.71 -14.53
N LYS A 449 16.01 25.91 -14.59
CA LYS A 449 17.36 26.35 -14.22
C LYS A 449 17.78 27.54 -15.07
N LEU A 450 17.61 27.45 -16.39
CA LEU A 450 17.97 28.51 -17.32
C LEU A 450 17.15 29.78 -17.11
N LEU A 451 15.85 29.63 -16.87
CA LEU A 451 14.93 30.77 -16.65
C LEU A 451 15.18 31.50 -15.33
N LYS A 452 15.70 30.81 -14.31
CA LYS A 452 16.03 31.39 -12.99
C LYS A 452 17.43 31.99 -12.91
N GLY A 453 18.31 31.70 -13.88
CA GLY A 453 19.70 32.15 -13.92
C GLY A 453 19.90 33.63 -14.30
N PRO A 454 21.13 34.15 -14.19
CA PRO A 454 21.46 35.57 -14.41
C PRO A 454 21.41 36.03 -15.89
N ALA A 455 21.04 35.14 -16.81
CA ALA A 455 21.02 35.43 -18.24
C ALA A 455 19.87 36.40 -18.58
N LYS A 456 20.24 37.64 -18.93
CA LYS A 456 19.37 38.72 -19.42
C LYS A 456 18.80 38.49 -20.83
N ASP A 457 19.17 37.40 -21.50
CA ASP A 457 18.68 37.13 -22.86
C ASP A 457 17.33 36.40 -22.84
N ASN A 458 16.35 37.05 -23.44
CA ASN A 458 14.93 36.69 -23.36
C ASN A 458 14.50 35.55 -24.30
N SER A 459 15.38 35.02 -25.14
CA SER A 459 15.02 33.96 -26.10
C SER A 459 15.81 32.67 -25.85
N ILE A 460 15.08 31.64 -25.45
CA ILE A 460 15.58 30.28 -25.29
C ILE A 460 15.02 29.43 -26.43
N THR A 461 15.90 28.72 -27.12
CA THR A 461 15.54 27.71 -28.13
C THR A 461 15.91 26.32 -27.62
N LEU A 462 14.94 25.41 -27.53
CA LEU A 462 15.14 24.00 -27.24
C LEU A 462 15.33 23.25 -28.56
N ASN A 463 16.57 22.81 -28.81
CA ASN A 463 16.90 21.90 -29.89
C ASN A 463 16.68 20.47 -29.42
N ILE A 464 15.86 19.70 -30.14
CA ILE A 464 15.49 18.34 -29.73
C ILE A 464 15.09 17.47 -30.93
N HIS A 465 15.06 16.14 -30.76
CA HIS A 465 14.56 15.20 -31.76
C HIS A 465 13.14 15.57 -32.26
N PRO A 466 12.84 15.47 -33.57
CA PRO A 466 11.55 15.86 -34.15
C PRO A 466 10.32 15.26 -33.48
N PHE A 467 10.36 13.97 -33.12
CA PHE A 467 9.23 13.32 -32.45
C PHE A 467 8.94 13.89 -31.07
N ILE A 468 9.97 14.24 -30.30
CA ILE A 468 9.78 14.89 -29.00
C ILE A 468 9.32 16.34 -29.20
N ALA A 469 9.85 17.06 -30.20
CA ALA A 469 9.39 18.39 -30.54
C ALA A 469 7.88 18.40 -30.89
N ALA A 470 7.43 17.41 -31.67
CA ALA A 470 6.03 17.21 -31.98
C ALA A 470 5.22 16.94 -30.70
N TYR A 471 5.68 16.06 -29.81
CA TYR A 471 5.02 15.78 -28.54
C TYR A 471 4.86 17.04 -27.67
N ILE A 472 5.92 17.85 -27.53
CA ILE A 472 5.92 19.08 -26.72
C ILE A 472 4.94 20.13 -27.28
N THR A 473 4.75 20.17 -28.60
CA THR A 473 3.95 21.20 -29.29
C THR A 473 2.53 20.76 -29.64
N LYS A 474 2.22 19.46 -29.57
CA LYS A 474 0.91 18.88 -29.91
C LYS A 474 -0.17 19.25 -28.88
N GLY A 475 -1.38 19.46 -29.38
CA GLY A 475 -2.59 19.69 -28.58
C GLY A 475 -2.76 21.12 -28.08
N PHE A 476 -3.91 21.42 -27.48
CA PHE A 476 -4.20 22.71 -26.84
C PHE A 476 -4.86 22.49 -25.47
N PRO A 477 -4.27 23.00 -24.36
CA PRO A 477 -2.94 23.63 -24.29
C PRO A 477 -1.82 22.58 -24.38
N SER A 478 -0.85 22.79 -25.27
CA SER A 478 0.37 21.96 -25.37
C SER A 478 1.30 22.17 -24.18
N LEU A 479 2.30 21.29 -23.99
CA LEU A 479 3.30 21.45 -22.93
C LEU A 479 4.04 22.79 -23.04
N ARG A 480 4.40 23.20 -24.27
CA ARG A 480 4.97 24.53 -24.52
C ARG A 480 4.04 25.66 -24.07
N THR A 481 2.74 25.50 -24.29
CA THR A 481 1.74 26.51 -23.85
C THR A 481 1.66 26.56 -22.33
N LYS A 482 1.74 25.41 -21.65
CA LYS A 482 1.82 25.35 -20.18
C LYS A 482 3.07 26.05 -19.65
N TRP A 483 4.25 25.77 -20.23
CA TRP A 483 5.48 26.49 -19.89
C TRP A 483 5.34 28.01 -20.12
N PHE A 484 4.70 28.43 -21.21
CA PHE A 484 4.44 29.85 -21.44
C PHE A 484 3.53 30.47 -20.37
N LEU A 485 2.45 29.80 -19.99
CA LEU A 485 1.54 30.27 -18.94
C LEU A 485 2.23 30.35 -17.57
N GLU A 486 3.06 29.36 -17.26
CA GLU A 486 3.77 29.26 -15.99
C GLU A 486 4.92 30.26 -15.87
N TYR A 487 5.76 30.37 -16.91
CA TYR A 487 6.98 31.16 -16.88
C TYR A 487 6.88 32.52 -17.57
N LYS A 488 5.75 32.81 -18.23
CA LYS A 488 5.52 34.02 -19.04
C LYS A 488 6.59 34.26 -20.10
N ARG A 489 7.22 33.19 -20.60
CA ARG A 489 8.31 33.22 -21.58
C ARG A 489 8.06 32.18 -22.66
N TRP A 490 8.17 32.60 -23.92
CA TRP A 490 7.96 31.71 -25.05
C TRP A 490 9.25 30.96 -25.38
N ILE A 491 9.20 29.63 -25.28
CA ILE A 491 10.34 28.77 -25.59
C ILE A 491 10.22 28.30 -27.04
N LYS A 492 11.17 28.70 -27.88
CA LYS A 492 11.21 28.23 -29.28
C LYS A 492 11.61 26.76 -29.28
N ILE A 493 10.83 25.91 -29.93
CA ILE A 493 11.16 24.49 -30.09
C ILE A 493 11.68 24.31 -31.51
N GLN A 494 12.91 23.84 -31.65
CA GLN A 494 13.56 23.63 -32.93
C GLN A 494 13.89 22.13 -33.12
N PRO A 495 13.17 21.41 -33.98
CA PRO A 495 13.47 20.01 -34.27
C PRO A 495 14.85 19.89 -34.94
N ARG A 496 15.58 18.83 -34.61
CA ARG A 496 16.90 18.51 -35.18
C ARG A 496 16.93 17.03 -35.57
N ASP A 497 16.87 16.74 -36.86
CA ASP A 497 16.85 15.35 -37.37
C ASP A 497 18.13 14.57 -37.02
N ALA A 498 19.24 15.29 -36.82
CA ALA A 498 20.52 14.69 -36.44
C ALA A 498 20.63 14.31 -34.95
N TYR A 499 19.67 14.70 -34.10
CA TYR A 499 19.73 14.39 -32.68
C TYR A 499 19.25 12.96 -32.44
N THR A 500 19.74 12.30 -31.40
CA THR A 500 19.15 11.04 -30.94
C THR A 500 17.88 11.30 -30.14
N TYR A 501 17.09 10.26 -29.88
CA TYR A 501 15.79 10.40 -29.18
C TYR A 501 15.91 11.05 -27.79
N LEU A 502 17.05 10.85 -27.12
CA LEU A 502 17.32 11.35 -25.76
C LEU A 502 18.16 12.63 -25.74
N GLU A 503 18.65 13.09 -26.90
CA GLU A 503 19.49 14.28 -26.99
C GLU A 503 18.63 15.55 -27.08
N TYR A 504 18.96 16.52 -26.24
CA TYR A 504 18.45 17.88 -26.33
C TYR A 504 19.52 18.89 -25.91
N ARG A 505 19.40 20.11 -26.42
CA ARG A 505 20.26 21.24 -26.06
C ARG A 505 19.45 22.51 -25.99
N PHE A 506 19.70 23.36 -25.00
CA PHE A 506 19.15 24.70 -24.99
C PHE A 506 20.14 25.68 -25.61
N LYS A 507 19.63 26.62 -26.40
CA LYS A 507 20.41 27.64 -27.10
C LYS A 507 19.91 29.04 -26.81
N ASN A 508 20.83 30.00 -26.77
CA ASN A 508 20.52 31.42 -26.72
C ASN A 508 20.17 31.98 -28.12
N LYS A 509 19.94 33.30 -28.20
CA LYS A 509 19.65 34.00 -29.47
C LYS A 509 20.75 33.86 -30.53
N ASP A 510 22.01 33.75 -30.09
CA ASP A 510 23.18 33.63 -30.96
C ASP A 510 23.42 32.19 -31.41
N GLY A 511 22.55 31.25 -31.03
CA GLY A 511 22.67 29.83 -31.36
C GLY A 511 23.75 29.09 -30.55
N LYS A 512 24.34 29.73 -29.53
CA LYS A 512 25.28 29.09 -28.59
C LYS A 512 24.51 28.19 -27.62
N THR A 513 25.05 27.00 -27.39
CA THR A 513 24.51 26.07 -26.38
C THR A 513 24.72 26.64 -24.99
N ILE A 514 23.64 26.74 -24.23
CA ILE A 514 23.61 27.20 -22.83
C ILE A 514 23.28 26.08 -21.84
N TYR A 515 22.85 24.92 -22.35
CA TYR A 515 22.70 23.66 -21.62
C TYR A 515 22.70 22.49 -22.61
#